data_AF-K2BH71-F1
#
_entry.id   AF-K2BH71-F1
#
_cell.length_a   1.000
_cell.length_b   1.000
_cell.length_c   1.000
_cell.angle_alpha   90.00
_cell.angle_beta   90.00
_cell.angle_gamma   90.00
#
_symmetry.space_group_name_H-M   'P 1'
#
loop_
_entity.id
_entity.type
_entity.pdbx_description
1 polymer ?
#
loop_
_entity_poly.entity_id
_entity_poly.type
_entity_poly.pdbx_seq_one_letter_code
_entity_poly.pdbx_strand_id
1 'polypeptide(L)'
;FKIMKETGTHEDCLLQMYRLFHDYLYATHPASRDQEGYIRIDDLELQASVQQKIATLWPLITSENVHTVTDLEGYCDDFYRLFGFNIKDVDYAAEVDFDRTIDSLSG
;
A
#
# COMPACT_ATOMS: atom_id res chain seq x y z
N PHE A 1 7.32 3.20 1.61
CA PHE A 1 6.86 3.70 0.30
C PHE A 1 8.05 4.07 -0.58
N LYS A 2 8.70 5.24 -0.43
CA LYS A 2 9.82 5.68 -1.28
C LYS A 2 10.84 4.60 -1.65
N ILE A 3 11.50 4.00 -0.64
CA ILE A 3 12.54 2.99 -0.84
C ILE A 3 12.03 1.79 -1.63
N MET A 4 10.84 1.29 -1.29
CA MET A 4 10.25 0.14 -1.97
C MET A 4 9.78 0.49 -3.39
N LYS A 5 9.31 1.73 -3.63
CA LYS A 5 8.98 2.22 -4.98
C LYS A 5 10.24 2.29 -5.85
N GLU A 6 11.34 2.80 -5.31
CA GLU A 6 12.64 2.84 -6.00
C GLU A 6 13.20 1.45 -6.33
N THR A 7 12.93 0.45 -5.48
CA THR A 7 13.34 -0.94 -5.73
C THR A 7 12.31 -1.77 -6.48
N GLY A 8 11.15 -1.19 -6.85
CA GLY A 8 10.07 -1.89 -7.55
C GLY A 8 9.36 -2.96 -6.72
N THR A 9 9.45 -2.92 -5.40
CA THR A 9 8.86 -3.89 -4.46
C THR A 9 7.67 -3.32 -3.69
N HIS A 10 7.25 -2.09 -3.98
CA HIS A 10 6.08 -1.49 -3.35
C HIS A 10 4.78 -2.14 -3.86
N GLU A 11 3.93 -2.53 -2.92
CA GLU A 11 2.62 -3.10 -3.19
C GLU A 11 1.55 -2.30 -2.44
N ASP A 12 0.42 -2.05 -3.12
CA ASP A 12 -0.80 -1.57 -2.49
C ASP A 12 -1.64 -2.75 -1.95
N CYS A 13 -2.81 -2.46 -1.36
CA CYS A 13 -3.69 -3.50 -0.83
C CYS A 13 -4.10 -4.53 -1.90
N LEU A 14 -4.35 -4.11 -3.13
CA LEU A 14 -4.76 -5.02 -4.20
C LEU A 14 -3.62 -5.97 -4.57
N LEU A 15 -2.42 -5.44 -4.75
CA LEU A 15 -1.23 -6.22 -5.10
C LEU A 15 -0.85 -7.19 -3.98
N GLN A 16 -0.90 -6.77 -2.71
CA GLN A 16 -0.66 -7.65 -1.56
C GLN A 16 -1.68 -8.80 -1.51
N MET A 17 -2.97 -8.49 -1.68
CA MET A 17 -4.02 -9.50 -1.70
C MET A 17 -3.88 -10.44 -2.91
N TYR A 18 -3.55 -9.89 -4.08
CA TYR A 18 -3.27 -10.69 -5.27
C TYR A 18 -2.12 -11.67 -5.01
N ARG A 19 -0.99 -11.20 -4.49
CA ARG A 19 0.17 -12.03 -4.19
C ARG A 19 -0.15 -13.11 -3.14
N LEU A 20 -0.88 -12.76 -2.09
CA LEU A 20 -1.34 -13.72 -1.09
C LEU A 20 -2.13 -14.87 -1.72
N PHE A 21 -3.07 -14.56 -2.61
CA PHE A 21 -3.90 -15.57 -3.24
C PHE A 21 -3.11 -16.38 -4.27
N HIS A 22 -2.37 -15.69 -5.14
CA HIS A 22 -1.65 -16.27 -6.27
C HIS A 22 -0.46 -17.13 -5.84
N ASP A 23 0.39 -16.63 -4.94
CA ASP A 23 1.67 -17.28 -4.59
C ASP A 23 1.58 -18.20 -3.35
N TYR A 24 0.58 -18.01 -2.49
CA TYR A 24 0.49 -18.75 -1.22
C TYR A 24 -0.76 -19.62 -1.10
N LEU A 25 -1.96 -19.06 -1.26
CA LEU A 25 -3.19 -19.82 -0.95
C LEU A 25 -3.58 -20.81 -2.04
N TYR A 26 -3.38 -20.45 -3.31
CA TYR A 26 -3.86 -21.23 -4.46
C TYR A 26 -2.76 -21.63 -5.46
N ALA A 27 -1.49 -21.39 -5.14
CA ALA A 27 -0.37 -21.84 -5.94
C ALA A 27 -0.26 -23.38 -5.96
N THR A 28 0.11 -23.94 -7.11
CA THR A 28 0.45 -25.38 -7.21
C THR A 28 1.65 -25.75 -6.33
N HIS A 29 2.58 -24.80 -6.16
CA HIS A 29 3.73 -24.90 -5.27
C HIS A 29 3.78 -23.64 -4.40
N PRO A 30 3.05 -23.62 -3.27
CA PRO A 30 2.92 -22.43 -2.45
C PRO A 30 4.26 -22.03 -1.82
N ALA A 31 4.48 -20.72 -1.72
CA ALA A 31 5.63 -20.18 -1.02
C ALA A 31 5.63 -20.59 0.47
N SER A 32 6.83 -20.71 1.03
CA SER A 32 7.04 -21.19 2.39
C SER A 32 6.41 -20.28 3.44
N ARG A 33 5.85 -20.90 4.47
CA ARG A 33 5.45 -20.24 5.72
C ARG A 33 6.66 -20.05 6.62
N ASP A 34 6.56 -19.15 7.59
CA ASP A 34 7.57 -19.04 8.63
C ASP A 34 7.53 -20.22 9.63
N GLN A 35 8.42 -20.19 10.61
CA GLN A 35 8.56 -21.27 11.61
C GLN A 35 7.31 -21.50 12.44
N GLU A 36 6.48 -20.47 12.60
CA GLU A 36 5.21 -20.52 13.34
C GLU A 36 4.02 -20.87 12.43
N GLY A 37 4.25 -21.06 11.13
CA GLY A 37 3.25 -21.43 10.16
C GLY A 37 2.46 -20.26 9.55
N TYR A 38 2.92 -19.02 9.71
CA TYR A 38 2.30 -17.84 9.11
C TYR A 38 2.76 -17.61 7.68
N ILE A 39 1.84 -17.11 6.84
CA ILE A 39 2.17 -16.52 5.54
C ILE A 39 2.64 -15.08 5.80
N ARG A 40 3.79 -14.71 5.25
CA ARG A 40 4.45 -13.42 5.48
C ARG A 40 4.43 -12.61 4.19
N ILE A 41 3.40 -11.76 4.06
CA ILE A 41 3.28 -10.79 2.96
C ILE A 41 4.10 -9.52 3.25
N ASP A 42 4.53 -9.35 4.49
CA ASP A 42 5.49 -8.33 4.93
C ASP A 42 6.94 -8.65 4.54
N ASP A 43 7.19 -9.79 3.87
CA ASP A 43 8.52 -10.26 3.47
C ASP A 43 9.30 -9.26 2.62
N LEU A 44 8.65 -8.58 1.66
CA LEU A 44 9.27 -7.53 0.84
C LEU A 44 9.64 -6.29 1.64
N GLU A 45 8.83 -5.92 2.63
CA GLU A 45 9.08 -4.77 3.51
C GLU A 45 10.19 -5.08 4.52
N LEU A 46 10.20 -6.30 5.06
CA LEU A 46 11.15 -6.74 6.09
C LEU A 46 12.52 -7.17 5.53
N GLN A 47 12.74 -7.05 4.22
CA GLN A 47 14.06 -7.28 3.64
C GLN A 47 15.13 -6.41 4.33
N ALA A 48 16.27 -7.01 4.68
CA ALA A 48 17.33 -6.32 5.40
C ALA A 48 17.82 -5.05 4.68
N SER A 49 17.86 -5.06 3.35
CA SER A 49 18.24 -3.90 2.52
C SER A 49 17.26 -2.73 2.66
N VAL A 50 15.96 -3.02 2.77
CA VAL A 50 14.91 -2.01 2.98
C VAL A 50 15.01 -1.46 4.39
N GLN A 51 15.05 -2.34 5.39
CA GLN A 51 15.10 -1.98 6.80
C GLN A 51 16.37 -1.16 7.16
N GLN A 52 17.53 -1.52 6.61
CA GLN A 52 18.78 -0.78 6.82
C GLN A 52 18.73 0.63 6.23
N LYS A 53 18.13 0.78 5.04
CA LYS A 53 17.92 2.11 4.42
C LYS A 53 17.00 2.97 5.27
N ILE A 54 15.89 2.39 5.77
CA ILE A 54 14.98 3.09 6.69
C ILE A 54 15.73 3.51 7.96
N ALA A 55 16.43 2.60 8.62
CA ALA A 55 17.17 2.87 9.86
C ALA A 55 18.24 3.98 9.69
N THR A 56 18.87 4.04 8.51
CA THR A 56 19.87 5.07 8.18
C THR A 56 19.23 6.44 7.97
N LEU A 57 18.09 6.50 7.28
CA LEU A 57 17.40 7.75 6.95
C LEU A 57 16.60 8.31 8.12
N TRP A 58 16.02 7.45 8.96
CA TRP A 58 15.11 7.84 10.04
C TRP A 58 15.62 8.97 10.95
N PRO A 59 16.85 8.93 11.50
CA PRO A 59 17.34 10.00 12.37
C PRO A 59 17.68 11.31 11.63
N LEU A 60 17.70 11.30 10.30
CA LEU A 60 18.03 12.45 9.46
C LEU A 60 16.79 13.21 8.99
N ILE A 61 15.59 12.70 9.27
CA ILE A 61 14.34 13.32 8.83
C ILE A 61 14.07 14.57 9.68
N THR A 62 13.82 15.68 9.01
CA THR A 62 13.41 16.95 9.60
C THR A 62 12.20 17.50 8.85
N SER A 63 11.50 18.47 9.44
CA SER A 63 10.36 19.14 8.79
C SER A 63 10.75 19.77 7.44
N GLU A 64 11.98 20.25 7.31
CA GLU A 64 12.49 20.90 6.10
C GLU A 64 12.77 19.91 4.97
N ASN A 65 13.12 18.66 5.30
CA ASN A 65 13.55 17.68 4.31
C ASN A 65 12.56 16.54 4.08
N VAL A 66 11.51 16.38 4.90
CA VAL A 66 10.60 15.23 4.89
C VAL A 66 10.01 14.96 3.50
N HIS A 67 9.63 15.99 2.76
CA HIS A 67 9.10 15.87 1.38
C HIS A 67 10.13 15.34 0.37
N THR A 68 11.42 15.53 0.64
CA THR A 68 12.51 15.10 -0.24
C THR A 68 13.07 13.74 0.11
N VAL A 69 13.09 13.37 1.39
CA VAL A 69 13.67 12.09 1.87
C VAL A 69 12.64 10.98 2.01
N THR A 70 11.35 11.32 2.05
CA THR A 70 10.24 10.37 2.09
C THR A 70 9.35 10.51 0.86
N ASP A 71 8.32 9.67 0.77
CA ASP A 71 7.25 9.77 -0.23
C ASP A 71 5.97 10.24 0.45
N LEU A 72 6.05 11.40 1.11
CA LEU A 72 4.94 11.96 1.87
C LEU A 72 3.79 12.40 0.97
N GLU A 73 4.10 12.94 -0.22
CA GLU A 73 3.09 13.32 -1.21
C GLU A 73 2.30 12.11 -1.70
N GLY A 74 2.99 11.03 -2.07
CA GLY A 74 2.35 9.77 -2.45
C GLY A 74 1.50 9.19 -1.33
N TYR A 75 2.00 9.20 -0.08
CA TYR A 75 1.21 8.78 1.08
C TYR A 75 -0.07 9.60 1.25
N CYS A 76 0.01 10.94 1.13
CA CYS A 76 -1.17 11.79 1.22
C CYS A 76 -2.15 11.52 0.06
N ASP A 77 -1.66 11.35 -1.17
CA ASP A 77 -2.50 11.01 -2.32
C ASP A 77 -3.23 9.68 -2.11
N ASP A 78 -2.51 8.64 -1.67
CA ASP A 78 -3.10 7.33 -1.35
C ASP A 78 -4.15 7.45 -0.23
N PHE A 79 -3.90 8.28 0.79
CA PHE A 79 -4.87 8.57 1.84
C PHE A 79 -6.13 9.24 1.29
N TYR A 80 -6.00 10.28 0.45
CA TYR A 80 -7.14 10.96 -0.17
C TYR A 80 -7.97 10.02 -1.06
N ARG A 81 -7.31 9.10 -1.77
CA ARG A 81 -7.99 8.09 -2.60
C ARG A 81 -8.87 7.14 -1.80
N LEU A 82 -8.51 6.81 -0.55
CA LEU A 82 -9.37 6.00 0.34
C LEU A 82 -10.75 6.65 0.56
N PHE A 83 -10.83 7.98 0.48
CA PHE A 83 -12.06 8.75 0.65
C PHE A 83 -12.65 9.21 -0.69
N GLY A 84 -12.16 8.67 -1.82
CA GLY A 84 -12.68 8.98 -3.15
C GLY A 84 -12.14 10.29 -3.75
N PHE A 85 -11.07 10.88 -3.20
CA PHE A 85 -10.45 12.10 -3.71
C PHE A 85 -9.21 11.81 -4.59
N ASN A 86 -8.78 12.80 -5.38
CA ASN A 86 -7.63 12.75 -6.30
C ASN A 86 -7.65 11.62 -7.35
N ILE A 87 -8.83 11.17 -7.76
CA ILE A 87 -8.99 10.18 -8.82
C ILE A 87 -9.01 10.90 -10.17
N LYS A 88 -8.05 10.55 -11.04
CA LYS A 88 -7.77 11.23 -12.33
C LYS A 88 -9.01 11.46 -13.22
N ASP A 89 -9.95 10.51 -13.21
CA ASP A 89 -11.09 10.50 -14.14
C ASP A 89 -12.43 10.81 -13.43
N VAL A 90 -12.38 11.42 -12.24
CA VAL A 90 -13.57 11.88 -11.49
C VAL A 90 -13.73 13.38 -11.65
N ASP A 91 -14.91 13.81 -12.09
CA ASP A 91 -15.29 15.23 -12.09
C ASP A 91 -15.75 15.66 -10.68
N TYR A 92 -14.85 16.31 -9.95
CA TYR A 92 -15.13 16.82 -8.60
C TYR A 92 -16.03 18.07 -8.56
N ALA A 93 -16.35 18.66 -9.72
CA ALA A 93 -17.28 19.79 -9.80
C ALA A 93 -18.72 19.34 -10.08
N ALA A 94 -18.94 18.07 -10.43
CA ALA A 94 -20.27 17.53 -10.66
C ALA A 94 -21.07 17.43 -9.35
N GLU A 95 -22.38 17.73 -9.42
CA GLU A 95 -23.28 17.44 -8.31
C GLU A 95 -23.41 15.93 -8.11
N VAL A 96 -23.41 15.50 -6.84
CA VAL A 96 -23.54 14.10 -6.46
C VAL A 96 -24.70 13.91 -5.50
N ASP A 97 -25.48 12.85 -5.73
CA ASP A 97 -26.45 12.37 -4.74
C ASP A 97 -25.75 11.44 -3.73
N PHE A 98 -25.89 11.77 -2.45
CA PHE A 98 -25.32 11.03 -1.33
C PHE A 98 -26.23 9.90 -0.85
N ASP A 99 -27.52 9.93 -1.19
CA ASP A 99 -28.46 8.88 -0.80
C ASP A 99 -28.37 7.73 -1.80
N ARG A 100 -27.59 6.71 -1.44
CA ARG A 100 -27.30 5.54 -2.27
C ARG A 100 -27.78 4.27 -1.57
N THR A 101 -28.62 3.52 -2.26
CA THR A 101 -29.05 2.20 -1.81
C THR A 101 -28.01 1.14 -2.17
N ILE A 102 -27.90 0.13 -1.31
CA ILE A 102 -27.09 -1.07 -1.57
C ILE A 102 -28.07 -2.24 -1.62
N ASP A 103 -28.18 -2.90 -2.79
CA ASP A 103 -29.23 -3.89 -3.05
C ASP A 103 -29.27 -5.02 -2.00
N SER A 104 -28.10 -5.47 -1.52
CA SER A 104 -28.01 -6.52 -0.49
C SER A 104 -28.43 -6.08 0.91
N LEU A 105 -28.62 -4.78 1.13
CA LEU A 105 -29.02 -4.15 2.39
C LEU A 105 -30.38 -3.45 2.30
N SER A 106 -30.97 -3.42 1.11
CA SER A 106 -32.27 -2.78 0.86
C SER A 106 -33.35 -3.83 1.05
N GLY A 107 -34.00 -3.80 2.22
CA GLY A 107 -35.14 -4.66 2.56
C GLY A 107 -36.43 -4.29 1.84
#